data_AF-A0A8B3C3J0-F1
#
_entry.id   AF-A0A8B3C3J0-F1
#
_cell.length_a   1.000
_cell.length_b   1.000
_cell.length_c   1.000
_cell.angle_alpha   90.00
_cell.angle_beta   90.00
_cell.angle_gamma   90.00
#
_symmetry.space_group_name_H-M   'P 1'
#
loop_
_entity.id
_entity.type
_entity.pdbx_description
1 polymer ?
#
loop_
_entity_poly.entity_id
_entity_poly.type
_entity_poly.pdbx_seq_one_letter_code
_entity_poly.pdbx_strand_id
1 'polypeptide(L)'
;MPVHETFSRWIDDTIRLQEQRKRTEQAERHRRLRAFNAFIDELVPLYEAHRDEFYKTRIAGFVEKHPYLNNAGILDVIGKACHETYHSKLLEHAWACTPEGRMRLARFIGSLPDIPDRERFLANIARDRYEVETEHVCRRWNKDAFHDKRIDLLIRGNGWQIVIENKIYSEVATIKRHTQLDNYRRYVEKTMPDDYDRTLFILLSHRDNSAYCGDCWRYADYSHVFNSLIASPTDPIIENYLATLFRLLSPDWETPDSQQGRMLSSLKRFYRKNILKLQSYE
;
A
#
# COMPACT_ATOMS: atom_id res chain seq x y z
N MET A 1 62.29 6.85 50.95
CA MET A 1 61.44 5.76 50.42
C MET A 1 61.98 5.36 49.05
N PRO A 2 62.08 4.06 48.71
CA PRO A 2 62.64 3.62 47.44
C PRO A 2 61.66 3.89 46.31
N VAL A 3 62.17 4.43 45.19
CA VAL A 3 61.41 4.84 43.99
C VAL A 3 60.47 3.74 43.47
N HIS A 4 60.83 2.47 43.66
CA HIS A 4 60.03 1.31 43.28
C HIS A 4 58.70 1.20 44.05
N GLU A 5 58.68 1.47 45.36
CA GLU A 5 57.44 1.44 46.16
C GLU A 5 56.48 2.55 45.77
N THR A 6 57.02 3.69 45.31
CA THR A 6 56.22 4.83 44.86
C THR A 6 55.58 4.54 43.50
N PHE A 7 56.30 3.87 42.60
CA PHE A 7 55.79 3.48 41.28
C PHE A 7 54.71 2.38 41.38
N SER A 8 54.92 1.34 42.20
CA SER A 8 53.90 0.31 42.42
C SER A 8 52.60 0.88 43.00
N ARG A 9 52.67 1.78 43.99
CA ARG A 9 51.48 2.47 44.53
C ARG A 9 50.73 3.27 43.47
N TRP A 10 51.46 3.94 42.57
CA TRP A 10 50.84 4.71 41.49
C TRP A 10 50.08 3.83 40.48
N ILE A 11 50.62 2.64 40.15
CA ILE A 11 49.92 1.67 39.31
C ILE A 11 48.65 1.18 40.00
N ASP A 12 48.73 0.80 41.27
CA ASP A 12 47.57 0.31 42.04
C ASP A 12 46.47 1.38 42.16
N ASP A 13 46.85 2.63 42.42
CA ASP A 13 45.91 3.77 42.47
C ASP A 13 45.27 4.03 41.10
N THR A 14 46.04 3.91 40.01
CA THR A 14 45.52 4.09 38.65
C THR A 14 44.51 3.01 38.28
N ILE A 15 44.79 1.74 38.60
CA ILE A 15 43.85 0.62 38.40
C ILE A 15 42.59 0.86 39.24
N ARG A 16 42.73 1.23 40.52
CA ARG A 16 41.59 1.52 41.41
C ARG A 16 40.70 2.64 40.87
N LEU A 17 41.30 3.72 40.35
CA LEU A 17 40.56 4.84 39.76
C LEU A 17 39.84 4.43 38.47
N GLN A 18 40.46 3.59 37.62
CA GLN A 18 39.79 3.05 36.43
C GLN A 18 38.61 2.15 36.80
N GLU A 19 38.76 1.27 37.79
CA GLU A 19 37.67 0.42 38.27
C GLU A 19 36.53 1.24 38.88
N GLN A 20 36.85 2.27 39.68
CA GLN A 20 35.87 3.18 40.25
C GLN A 20 35.10 3.92 39.16
N ARG A 21 35.81 4.45 38.15
CA ARG A 21 35.17 5.11 37.00
C ARG A 21 34.24 4.17 36.25
N LYS A 22 34.68 2.93 35.97
CA LYS A 22 33.86 1.90 35.31
C LYS A 22 32.59 1.58 36.11
N ARG A 23 32.70 1.47 37.44
CA ARG A 23 31.54 1.26 38.33
C ARG A 23 30.58 2.45 38.31
N THR A 24 31.09 3.67 38.34
CA THR A 24 30.26 4.89 38.27
C THR A 24 29.54 5.00 36.92
N GLU A 25 30.23 4.76 35.81
CA GLU A 25 29.62 4.76 34.47
C GLU A 25 28.55 3.67 34.34
N GLN A 26 28.79 2.48 34.88
CA GLN A 26 27.80 1.41 34.91
C GLN A 26 26.57 1.78 35.77
N ALA A 27 26.77 2.36 36.94
CA ALA A 27 25.67 2.79 37.81
C ALA A 27 24.81 3.88 37.15
N GLU A 28 25.45 4.86 36.49
CA GLU A 28 24.76 5.92 35.75
C GLU A 28 23.99 5.36 34.56
N ARG A 29 24.56 4.39 33.82
CA ARG A 29 23.85 3.67 32.76
C ARG A 29 22.60 2.96 33.30
N HIS A 30 22.71 2.25 34.42
CA HIS A 30 21.55 1.57 35.04
C HIS A 30 20.49 2.57 35.51
N ARG A 31 20.91 3.72 36.05
CA ARG A 31 19.98 4.80 36.43
C ARG A 31 19.21 5.33 35.22
N ARG A 32 19.91 5.63 34.12
CA ARG A 32 19.28 6.08 32.86
C ARG A 32 18.35 5.03 32.28
N LEU A 33 18.73 3.76 32.29
CA LEU A 33 17.87 2.68 31.81
C LEU A 33 16.59 2.55 32.64
N ARG A 34 16.69 2.66 33.97
CA ARG A 34 15.52 2.65 34.86
C ARG A 34 14.60 3.84 34.61
N ALA A 35 15.16 5.04 34.45
CA ALA A 35 14.38 6.24 34.14
C ALA A 35 13.68 6.13 32.78
N PHE A 36 14.38 5.59 31.76
CA PHE A 36 13.79 5.32 30.45
C PHE A 36 12.67 4.30 30.54
N ASN A 37 12.86 3.17 31.25
CA ASN A 37 11.81 2.16 31.41
C ASN A 37 10.59 2.73 32.14
N ALA A 38 10.78 3.50 33.21
CA ALA A 38 9.68 4.17 33.91
C ALA A 38 8.91 5.13 32.98
N PHE A 39 9.62 5.89 32.15
CA PHE A 39 8.99 6.73 31.13
C PHE A 39 8.19 5.92 30.10
N ILE A 40 8.70 4.77 29.65
CA ILE A 40 7.97 3.89 28.74
C ILE A 40 6.72 3.31 29.43
N ASP A 41 6.83 2.88 30.68
CA ASP A 41 5.71 2.35 31.47
C ASP A 41 4.59 3.40 31.65
N GLU A 42 4.94 4.69 31.74
CA GLU A 42 3.99 5.81 31.74
C GLU A 42 3.40 6.10 30.35
N LEU A 43 4.21 5.99 29.29
CA LEU A 43 3.82 6.34 27.93
C LEU A 43 2.86 5.31 27.30
N VAL A 44 3.09 4.01 27.54
CA VAL A 44 2.28 2.91 26.97
C VAL A 44 0.78 3.09 27.22
N PRO A 45 0.28 3.27 28.46
CA PRO A 45 -1.16 3.41 28.70
C PRO A 45 -1.74 4.68 28.07
N LEU A 46 -0.97 5.78 27.99
CA LEU A 46 -1.42 7.00 27.31
C LEU A 46 -1.59 6.79 25.81
N TYR A 47 -0.64 6.07 25.20
CA TYR A 47 -0.70 5.71 23.79
C TYR A 47 -1.90 4.79 23.50
N GLU A 48 -2.11 3.76 24.30
CA GLU A 48 -3.24 2.82 24.17
C GLU A 48 -4.59 3.54 24.33
N ALA A 49 -4.74 4.38 25.36
CA ALA A 49 -5.96 5.16 25.58
C ALA A 49 -6.28 6.07 24.38
N HIS A 50 -5.28 6.79 23.86
CA HIS A 50 -5.49 7.66 22.69
C HIS A 50 -5.78 6.87 21.41
N ARG A 51 -5.14 5.70 21.24
CA ARG A 51 -5.43 4.79 20.12
C ARG A 51 -6.88 4.32 20.15
N ASP A 52 -7.35 3.87 21.31
CA ASP A 52 -8.70 3.32 21.46
C ASP A 52 -9.76 4.42 21.33
N GLU A 53 -9.51 5.61 21.86
CA GLU A 53 -10.37 6.79 21.67
C GLU A 53 -10.46 7.16 20.18
N PHE A 54 -9.32 7.25 19.48
CA PHE A 54 -9.29 7.57 18.05
C PHE A 54 -10.09 6.53 17.24
N TYR A 55 -9.92 5.24 17.55
CA TYR A 55 -10.68 4.16 16.92
C TYR A 55 -12.19 4.34 17.13
N LYS A 56 -12.62 4.44 18.39
CA LYS A 56 -14.03 4.54 18.76
C LYS A 56 -14.71 5.75 18.10
N THR A 57 -14.00 6.89 18.07
CA THR A 57 -14.58 8.14 17.58
C THR A 57 -14.50 8.33 16.06
N ARG A 58 -13.53 7.72 15.37
CA ARG A 58 -13.27 7.98 13.94
C ARG A 58 -13.47 6.80 13.00
N ILE A 59 -13.41 5.56 13.51
CA ILE A 59 -13.37 4.36 12.67
C ILE A 59 -14.50 3.38 13.00
N ALA A 60 -14.87 3.21 14.27
CA ALA A 60 -15.84 2.19 14.70
C ALA A 60 -17.16 2.26 13.91
N GLY A 61 -17.78 3.44 13.83
CA GLY A 61 -19.04 3.61 13.09
C GLY A 61 -18.94 3.34 11.58
N PHE A 62 -17.75 3.46 10.99
CA PHE A 62 -17.54 3.05 9.59
C PHE A 62 -17.53 1.52 9.46
N VAL A 63 -16.85 0.82 10.35
CA VAL A 63 -16.81 -0.65 10.32
C VAL A 63 -18.15 -1.27 10.68
N GLU A 64 -18.91 -0.66 11.59
CA GLU A 64 -20.28 -1.09 11.90
C GLU A 64 -21.21 -1.00 10.68
N LYS A 65 -21.04 0.02 9.84
CA LYS A 65 -21.77 0.14 8.56
C LYS A 65 -21.33 -0.88 7.50
N HIS A 66 -20.11 -1.41 7.61
CA HIS A 66 -19.52 -2.34 6.66
C HIS A 66 -19.04 -3.62 7.39
N PRO A 67 -19.96 -4.42 7.96
CA PRO A 67 -19.61 -5.53 8.85
C PRO A 67 -18.77 -6.62 8.15
N TYR A 68 -18.95 -6.79 6.83
CA TYR A 68 -18.18 -7.74 6.03
C TYR A 68 -16.66 -7.47 6.02
N LEU A 69 -16.21 -6.25 6.36
CA LEU A 69 -14.78 -5.93 6.44
C LEU A 69 -14.05 -6.74 7.53
N ASN A 70 -14.76 -7.24 8.54
CA ASN A 70 -14.20 -8.08 9.60
C ASN A 70 -14.12 -9.57 9.20
N ASN A 71 -14.67 -9.95 8.05
CA ASN A 71 -14.63 -11.34 7.60
C ASN A 71 -13.24 -11.75 7.09
N ALA A 72 -13.05 -13.06 6.94
CA ALA A 72 -11.95 -13.59 6.15
C ALA A 72 -12.04 -13.12 4.70
N GLY A 73 -11.03 -12.36 4.25
CA GLY A 73 -10.90 -11.94 2.86
C GLY A 73 -10.57 -13.13 1.97
N ILE A 74 -11.11 -13.15 0.75
CA ILE A 74 -11.04 -14.28 -0.18
C ILE A 74 -9.60 -14.64 -0.47
N LEU A 75 -8.72 -13.65 -0.63
CA LEU A 75 -7.31 -13.89 -0.91
C LEU A 75 -6.53 -14.32 0.34
N ASP A 76 -6.99 -13.97 1.54
CA ASP A 76 -6.40 -14.51 2.77
C ASP A 76 -6.76 -15.99 2.91
N VAL A 77 -8.03 -16.35 2.68
CA VAL A 77 -8.54 -17.72 2.76
C VAL A 77 -7.81 -18.66 1.82
N ILE A 78 -7.56 -18.23 0.57
CA ILE A 78 -6.86 -19.06 -0.42
C ILE A 78 -5.33 -18.91 -0.37
N GLY A 79 -4.80 -18.10 0.56
CA GLY A 79 -3.36 -17.87 0.72
C GLY A 79 -2.72 -17.14 -0.48
N LYS A 80 -3.46 -16.21 -1.11
CA LYS A 80 -3.04 -15.45 -2.29
C LYS A 80 -3.01 -13.93 -2.12
N ALA A 81 -3.14 -13.41 -0.90
CA ALA A 81 -3.15 -11.97 -0.61
C ALA A 81 -1.87 -11.22 -1.01
N CYS A 82 -0.75 -11.92 -1.24
CA CYS A 82 0.50 -11.32 -1.71
C CYS A 82 0.69 -11.37 -3.24
N HIS A 83 -0.23 -11.99 -3.98
CA HIS A 83 -0.06 -12.26 -5.42
C HIS A 83 -0.85 -11.27 -6.28
N GLU A 84 -0.14 -10.47 -7.08
CA GLU A 84 -0.75 -9.39 -7.88
C GLU A 84 -1.82 -9.91 -8.86
N THR A 85 -1.58 -11.04 -9.52
CA THR A 85 -2.52 -11.67 -10.46
C THR A 85 -3.92 -11.90 -9.86
N TYR A 86 -4.01 -12.28 -8.58
CA TYR A 86 -5.31 -12.56 -7.95
C TYR A 86 -6.08 -11.29 -7.61
N HIS A 87 -5.36 -10.23 -7.22
CA HIS A 87 -5.96 -8.91 -7.10
C HIS A 87 -6.47 -8.40 -8.45
N SER A 88 -5.68 -8.58 -9.51
CA SER A 88 -6.06 -8.19 -10.87
C SER A 88 -7.33 -8.90 -11.34
N LYS A 89 -7.47 -10.21 -11.09
CA LYS A 89 -8.71 -10.96 -11.39
C LYS A 89 -9.95 -10.46 -10.65
N LEU A 90 -9.79 -10.08 -9.37
CA LEU A 90 -10.90 -9.50 -8.62
C LEU A 90 -11.26 -8.10 -9.14
N LEU A 91 -10.28 -7.33 -9.62
CA LEU A 91 -10.51 -6.03 -10.25
C LEU A 91 -11.16 -6.14 -11.63
N GLU A 92 -10.80 -7.15 -12.43
CA GLU A 92 -11.48 -7.49 -13.69
C GLU A 92 -12.97 -7.73 -13.46
N HIS A 93 -13.32 -8.50 -12.44
CA HIS A 93 -14.71 -8.70 -12.03
C HIS A 93 -15.35 -7.39 -11.50
N ALA A 94 -14.65 -6.66 -10.64
CA ALA A 94 -15.17 -5.44 -10.02
C ALA A 94 -15.46 -4.31 -11.00
N TRP A 95 -14.65 -4.21 -12.05
CA TRP A 95 -14.71 -3.17 -13.08
C TRP A 95 -15.31 -3.68 -14.39
N ALA A 96 -15.91 -4.86 -14.40
CA ALA A 96 -16.61 -5.42 -15.56
C ALA A 96 -17.60 -4.41 -16.17
N CYS A 97 -17.91 -4.59 -17.45
CA CYS A 97 -18.73 -3.66 -18.24
C CYS A 97 -20.25 -3.69 -17.91
N THR A 98 -20.59 -3.81 -16.63
CA THR A 98 -21.95 -3.73 -16.07
C THR A 98 -22.22 -2.31 -15.53
N PRO A 99 -23.47 -1.93 -15.25
CA PRO A 99 -23.78 -0.61 -14.67
C PRO A 99 -22.97 -0.31 -13.39
N GLU A 100 -22.89 -1.27 -12.48
CA GLU A 100 -22.17 -1.13 -11.21
C GLU A 100 -20.65 -1.13 -11.42
N GLY A 101 -20.14 -1.97 -12.33
CA GLY A 101 -18.71 -2.02 -12.63
C GLY A 101 -18.21 -0.75 -13.31
N ARG A 102 -19.02 -0.16 -14.21
CA ARG A 102 -18.78 1.18 -14.79
C ARG A 102 -18.69 2.25 -13.72
N MET A 103 -19.63 2.25 -12.76
CA MET A 103 -19.62 3.22 -11.66
C MET A 103 -18.38 3.07 -10.79
N ARG A 104 -17.98 1.85 -10.45
CA ARG A 104 -16.75 1.58 -9.67
C ARG A 104 -15.49 2.00 -10.43
N LEU A 105 -15.38 1.66 -11.71
CA LEU A 105 -14.25 2.08 -12.55
C LEU A 105 -14.20 3.61 -12.71
N ALA A 106 -15.33 4.24 -13.00
CA ALA A 106 -15.42 5.70 -13.11
C ALA A 106 -15.04 6.41 -11.80
N ARG A 107 -15.44 5.88 -10.64
CA ARG A 107 -15.01 6.40 -9.33
C ARG A 107 -13.52 6.24 -9.10
N PHE A 108 -12.95 5.07 -9.46
CA PHE A 108 -11.52 4.84 -9.37
C PHE A 108 -10.76 5.87 -10.21
N ILE A 109 -11.06 5.97 -11.50
CA ILE A 109 -10.43 6.93 -12.43
C ILE A 109 -10.67 8.38 -11.99
N GLY A 110 -11.89 8.73 -11.60
CA GLY A 110 -12.26 10.06 -11.13
C GLY A 110 -11.50 10.52 -9.88
N SER A 111 -11.06 9.56 -9.04
CA SER A 111 -10.31 9.84 -7.81
C SER A 111 -8.82 10.08 -8.02
N LEU A 112 -8.27 9.71 -9.19
CA LEU A 112 -6.85 9.88 -9.47
C LEU A 112 -6.52 11.33 -9.84
N PRO A 113 -5.39 11.87 -9.34
CA PRO A 113 -4.93 13.20 -9.72
C PRO A 113 -4.35 13.20 -11.13
N ASP A 114 -4.35 14.37 -11.76
CA ASP A 114 -3.56 14.68 -12.97
C ASP A 114 -3.78 13.76 -14.19
N ILE A 115 -5.00 13.22 -14.35
CA ILE A 115 -5.40 12.49 -15.55
C ILE A 115 -5.66 13.46 -16.71
N PRO A 116 -4.93 13.35 -17.84
CA PRO A 116 -5.25 14.10 -19.06
C PRO A 116 -6.64 13.74 -19.59
N ASP A 117 -7.43 14.74 -19.99
CA ASP A 117 -8.79 14.55 -20.54
C ASP A 117 -9.69 13.65 -19.70
N ARG A 118 -9.59 13.73 -18.36
CA ARG A 118 -10.34 12.88 -17.41
C ARG A 118 -11.83 12.80 -17.74
N GLU A 119 -12.47 13.94 -18.00
CA GLU A 119 -13.91 13.99 -18.31
C GLU A 119 -14.28 13.17 -19.55
N ARG A 120 -13.39 13.15 -20.55
CA ARG A 120 -13.57 12.32 -21.74
C ARG A 120 -13.46 10.83 -21.42
N PHE A 121 -12.48 10.45 -20.60
CA PHE A 121 -12.35 9.06 -20.13
C PHE A 121 -13.58 8.62 -19.33
N LEU A 122 -14.08 9.45 -18.41
CA LEU A 122 -15.27 9.15 -17.63
C LEU A 122 -16.52 9.02 -18.52
N ALA A 123 -16.70 9.91 -19.50
CA ALA A 123 -17.80 9.83 -20.46
C ALA A 123 -17.71 8.55 -21.32
N ASN A 124 -16.51 8.20 -21.77
CA ASN A 124 -16.25 6.97 -22.52
C ASN A 124 -16.55 5.71 -21.68
N ILE A 125 -16.11 5.67 -20.41
CA ILE A 125 -16.42 4.57 -19.47
C ILE A 125 -17.93 4.46 -19.24
N ALA A 126 -18.67 5.57 -19.22
CA ALA A 126 -20.11 5.55 -19.03
C ALA A 126 -20.86 5.04 -20.27
N ARG A 127 -20.39 5.38 -21.48
CA ARG A 127 -21.11 5.14 -22.74
C ARG A 127 -20.68 3.88 -23.48
N ASP A 128 -19.37 3.65 -23.60
CA ASP A 128 -18.84 2.68 -24.55
C ASP A 128 -18.86 1.26 -23.98
N ARG A 129 -19.03 0.25 -24.82
CA ARG A 129 -18.65 -1.11 -24.40
C ARG A 129 -17.14 -1.17 -24.24
N TYR A 130 -16.68 -1.89 -23.22
CA TYR A 130 -15.26 -2.16 -23.00
C TYR A 130 -15.06 -3.56 -22.44
N GLU A 131 -13.86 -4.08 -22.59
CA GLU A 131 -13.41 -5.34 -22.04
C GLU A 131 -12.32 -5.07 -21.00
N VAL A 132 -12.31 -5.84 -19.92
CA VAL A 132 -11.22 -5.87 -18.95
C VAL A 132 -10.52 -7.21 -19.12
N GLU A 133 -9.22 -7.18 -19.37
CA GLU A 133 -8.39 -8.36 -19.60
C GLU A 133 -7.28 -8.39 -18.55
N THR A 134 -7.19 -9.50 -17.82
CA THR A 134 -6.04 -9.77 -16.95
C THR A 134 -4.91 -10.50 -17.67
N GLU A 135 -3.68 -10.26 -17.22
CA GLU A 135 -2.51 -11.03 -17.68
C GLU A 135 -2.30 -10.96 -19.20
N HIS A 136 -2.58 -9.81 -19.81
CA HIS A 136 -2.51 -9.60 -21.26
C HIS A 136 -1.09 -9.83 -21.78
N VAL A 137 -0.92 -10.87 -22.59
CA VAL A 137 0.39 -11.31 -23.06
C VAL A 137 0.91 -10.36 -24.14
N CYS A 138 2.06 -9.74 -23.89
CA CYS A 138 2.75 -8.87 -24.84
C CYS A 138 3.43 -9.67 -25.97
N ARG A 139 2.65 -10.35 -26.82
CA ARG A 139 3.16 -11.14 -27.95
C ARG A 139 3.81 -10.23 -29.00
N ARG A 140 4.84 -10.75 -29.69
CA ARG A 140 5.54 -10.14 -30.86
C ARG A 140 6.51 -9.00 -30.57
N TRP A 141 6.90 -8.77 -29.33
CA TRP A 141 8.03 -7.89 -29.07
C TRP A 141 9.31 -8.72 -28.95
N ASN A 142 10.21 -8.53 -29.92
CA ASN A 142 11.59 -9.02 -30.02
C ASN A 142 12.06 -9.98 -28.88
N LYS A 143 12.48 -11.20 -29.26
CA LYS A 143 12.81 -12.32 -28.35
C LYS A 143 13.71 -11.95 -27.17
N ASP A 144 14.51 -10.90 -27.29
CA ASP A 144 15.54 -10.52 -26.32
C ASP A 144 15.11 -9.56 -25.21
N ALA A 145 13.85 -9.08 -25.16
CA ALA A 145 13.45 -8.08 -24.15
C ALA A 145 12.13 -8.37 -23.42
N PHE A 146 11.13 -8.95 -24.10
CA PHE A 146 9.76 -8.90 -23.57
C PHE A 146 8.86 -10.08 -23.92
N HIS A 147 9.45 -11.20 -24.39
CA HIS A 147 8.70 -12.42 -24.67
C HIS A 147 8.05 -12.94 -23.37
N ASP A 148 6.75 -13.25 -23.43
CA ASP A 148 5.92 -13.78 -22.33
C ASP A 148 5.73 -12.86 -21.11
N LYS A 149 6.05 -11.57 -21.21
CA LYS A 149 5.61 -10.58 -20.22
C LYS A 149 4.14 -10.24 -20.39
N ARG A 150 3.51 -9.83 -19.29
CA ARG A 150 2.06 -9.70 -19.19
C ARG A 150 1.70 -8.40 -18.49
N ILE A 151 0.86 -7.59 -19.14
CA ILE A 151 0.24 -6.44 -18.48
C ILE A 151 -0.80 -7.01 -17.50
N ASP A 152 -0.75 -6.59 -16.24
CA ASP A 152 -1.60 -7.16 -15.20
C ASP A 152 -3.09 -6.92 -15.48
N LEU A 153 -3.43 -5.71 -15.95
CA LEU A 153 -4.78 -5.31 -16.34
C LEU A 153 -4.74 -4.40 -17.56
N LEU A 154 -5.50 -4.78 -18.59
CA LEU A 154 -5.71 -3.99 -19.80
C LEU A 154 -7.22 -3.80 -20.00
N ILE A 155 -7.69 -2.55 -19.97
CA ILE A 155 -9.08 -2.19 -20.25
C ILE A 155 -9.13 -1.55 -21.62
N ARG A 156 -9.97 -2.07 -22.52
CA ARG A 156 -10.09 -1.57 -23.91
C ARG A 156 -11.54 -1.21 -24.22
N GLY A 157 -11.76 0.04 -24.59
CA GLY A 157 -13.03 0.52 -25.13
C GLY A 157 -12.91 0.92 -26.60
N ASN A 158 -13.91 1.65 -27.11
CA ASN A 158 -13.90 2.08 -28.50
C ASN A 158 -12.96 3.28 -28.70
N GLY A 159 -11.71 3.00 -29.05
CA GLY A 159 -10.71 4.01 -29.34
C GLY A 159 -10.08 4.66 -28.10
N TRP A 160 -10.04 3.94 -26.97
CA TRP A 160 -9.38 4.35 -25.74
C TRP A 160 -9.04 3.13 -24.91
N GLN A 161 -8.08 3.28 -24.01
CA GLN A 161 -7.62 2.16 -23.20
C GLN A 161 -6.97 2.60 -21.89
N ILE A 162 -6.95 1.69 -20.92
CA ILE A 162 -6.31 1.87 -19.63
C ILE A 162 -5.39 0.68 -19.41
N VAL A 163 -4.11 0.96 -19.16
CA VAL A 163 -3.07 -0.02 -18.91
C VAL A 163 -2.67 0.11 -17.46
N ILE A 164 -2.83 -0.95 -16.68
CA ILE A 164 -2.52 -0.95 -15.25
C ILE A 164 -1.46 -2.01 -14.98
N GLU A 165 -0.34 -1.57 -14.41
CA GLU A 165 0.61 -2.46 -13.75
C GLU A 165 0.30 -2.47 -12.25
N ASN A 166 0.18 -3.66 -11.68
CA ASN A 166 -0.23 -3.87 -10.31
C ASN A 166 0.95 -4.38 -9.46
N LYS A 167 1.17 -3.76 -8.30
CA LYS A 167 2.26 -4.08 -7.38
C LYS A 167 1.75 -4.16 -5.94
N ILE A 168 1.68 -5.37 -5.39
CA ILE A 168 1.32 -5.57 -3.98
C ILE A 168 2.56 -5.38 -3.11
N TYR A 169 3.50 -6.32 -3.15
CA TYR A 169 4.73 -6.24 -2.34
C TYR A 169 6.01 -6.12 -3.16
N SER A 170 5.93 -6.39 -4.46
CA SER A 170 7.07 -6.30 -5.36
C SER A 170 7.34 -4.84 -5.78
N GLU A 171 8.59 -4.57 -6.13
CA GLU A 171 8.96 -3.33 -6.81
C GLU A 171 8.74 -3.46 -8.32
N VAL A 172 8.69 -2.32 -9.02
CA VAL A 172 8.73 -2.30 -10.49
C VAL A 172 10.02 -2.94 -10.98
N ALA A 173 9.88 -4.01 -11.76
CA ALA A 173 11.03 -4.74 -12.26
C ALA A 173 11.82 -3.89 -13.28
N THR A 174 13.15 -3.94 -13.21
CA THR A 174 14.03 -3.37 -14.24
C THR A 174 14.64 -4.50 -15.07
N ILE A 175 14.42 -4.46 -16.39
CA ILE A 175 14.93 -5.45 -17.33
C ILE A 175 15.95 -4.76 -18.24
N LYS A 176 17.22 -5.15 -18.09
CA LYS A 176 18.36 -4.50 -18.75
C LYS A 176 18.41 -3.01 -18.41
N ARG A 177 18.03 -2.13 -19.35
CA ARG A 177 18.06 -0.66 -19.22
C ARG A 177 16.66 -0.02 -19.16
N HIS A 178 15.60 -0.84 -19.12
CA HIS A 178 14.22 -0.34 -19.17
C HIS A 178 13.42 -0.93 -18.03
N THR A 179 12.58 -0.08 -17.43
CA THR A 179 11.61 -0.55 -16.44
C THR A 179 10.54 -1.40 -17.13
N GLN A 180 9.86 -2.22 -16.35
CA GLN A 180 8.66 -2.94 -16.79
C GLN A 180 7.62 -1.98 -17.39
N LEU A 181 7.49 -0.78 -16.81
CA LEU A 181 6.59 0.29 -17.25
C LEU A 181 6.99 0.88 -18.61
N ASP A 182 8.28 1.19 -18.81
CA ASP A 182 8.80 1.66 -20.11
C ASP A 182 8.50 0.67 -21.22
N ASN A 183 8.61 -0.61 -20.88
CA ASN A 183 8.33 -1.63 -21.83
C ASN A 183 6.83 -1.63 -22.18
N TYR A 184 5.90 -1.74 -21.23
CA TYR A 184 4.47 -1.73 -21.59
C TYR A 184 4.03 -0.51 -22.39
N ARG A 185 4.56 0.68 -22.08
CA ARG A 185 4.30 1.88 -22.86
C ARG A 185 4.65 1.70 -24.34
N ARG A 186 5.88 1.26 -24.62
CA ARG A 186 6.38 1.01 -25.98
C ARG A 186 5.68 -0.17 -26.66
N TYR A 187 5.19 -1.16 -25.90
CA TYR A 187 4.37 -2.25 -26.45
C TYR A 187 3.11 -1.65 -27.07
N VAL A 188 2.38 -0.88 -26.27
CA VAL A 188 1.13 -0.24 -26.67
C VAL A 188 1.35 0.73 -27.82
N GLU A 189 2.36 1.60 -27.73
CA GLU A 189 2.73 2.55 -28.79
C GLU A 189 2.90 1.87 -30.15
N LYS A 190 3.40 0.63 -30.15
CA LYS A 190 3.66 -0.13 -31.37
C LYS A 190 2.47 -0.97 -31.84
N THR A 191 1.74 -1.61 -30.93
CA THR A 191 0.69 -2.58 -31.28
C THR A 191 -0.69 -1.95 -31.39
N MET A 192 -0.89 -0.77 -30.78
CA MET A 192 -2.15 -0.04 -30.72
C MET A 192 -1.91 1.46 -30.98
N PRO A 193 -1.26 1.84 -32.11
CA PRO A 193 -0.84 3.22 -32.35
C PRO A 193 -2.01 4.20 -32.47
N ASP A 194 -3.14 3.77 -33.06
CA ASP A 194 -4.32 4.63 -33.29
C ASP A 194 -5.01 5.07 -31.99
N ASP A 195 -4.76 4.35 -30.89
CA ASP A 195 -5.35 4.57 -29.58
C ASP A 195 -4.32 5.02 -28.53
N TYR A 196 -3.05 5.12 -28.91
CA TYR A 196 -1.95 5.44 -27.99
C TYR A 196 -2.17 6.79 -27.29
N ASP A 197 -2.55 7.83 -28.04
CA ASP A 197 -2.85 9.16 -27.49
C ASP A 197 -4.04 9.18 -26.53
N ARG A 198 -4.85 8.11 -26.54
CA ARG A 198 -6.01 7.89 -25.66
C ARG A 198 -5.78 6.71 -24.71
N THR A 199 -4.50 6.46 -24.38
CA THR A 199 -4.10 5.48 -23.38
C THR A 199 -3.80 6.14 -22.04
N LEU A 200 -4.45 5.67 -20.99
CA LEU A 200 -4.11 6.00 -19.61
C LEU A 200 -3.24 4.89 -19.00
N PHE A 201 -2.00 5.22 -18.64
CA PHE A 201 -1.10 4.30 -17.95
C PHE A 201 -1.14 4.52 -16.43
N ILE A 202 -1.42 3.48 -15.65
CA ILE A 202 -1.57 3.54 -14.20
C ILE A 202 -0.61 2.54 -13.53
N LEU A 203 0.21 3.03 -12.61
CA LEU A 203 0.93 2.18 -11.67
C LEU A 203 0.09 2.08 -10.40
N LEU A 204 -0.62 0.96 -10.24
CA LEU A 204 -1.36 0.66 -9.02
C LEU A 204 -0.43 -0.06 -8.05
N SER A 205 -0.16 0.55 -6.89
CA SER A 205 0.74 -0.07 -5.92
C SER A 205 0.31 0.07 -4.46
N HIS A 206 0.44 -1.02 -3.69
CA HIS A 206 0.26 -0.99 -2.24
C HIS A 206 1.49 -0.41 -1.55
N ARG A 207 2.69 -0.84 -1.96
CA ARG A 207 3.95 -0.21 -1.54
C ARG A 207 4.21 1.04 -2.37
N ASP A 208 5.01 1.95 -1.82
CA ASP A 208 5.35 3.16 -2.55
C ASP A 208 6.34 2.85 -3.68
N ASN A 209 5.81 2.73 -4.89
CA ASN A 209 6.57 2.62 -6.13
C ASN A 209 6.49 3.91 -6.96
N SER A 210 6.06 5.04 -6.37
CA SER A 210 5.83 6.29 -7.11
C SER A 210 7.08 6.83 -7.81
N ALA A 211 8.28 6.52 -7.29
CA ALA A 211 9.55 6.88 -7.91
C ALA A 211 9.76 6.26 -9.30
N TYR A 212 9.04 5.18 -9.64
CA TYR A 212 9.11 4.54 -10.95
C TYR A 212 8.13 5.16 -11.97
N CYS A 213 7.21 6.04 -11.54
CA CYS A 213 6.33 6.74 -12.46
C CYS A 213 7.12 7.76 -13.28
N GLY A 214 7.39 7.45 -14.54
CA GLY A 214 7.78 8.45 -15.54
C GLY A 214 6.59 9.32 -15.98
N ASP A 215 6.85 10.28 -16.87
CA ASP A 215 5.90 11.36 -17.24
C ASP A 215 4.51 10.89 -17.69
N CYS A 216 4.40 9.70 -18.30
CA CYS A 216 3.13 9.18 -18.82
C CYS A 216 2.38 8.25 -17.86
N TRP A 217 3.00 7.79 -16.78
CA TRP A 217 2.37 6.91 -15.80
C TRP A 217 1.73 7.72 -14.68
N ARG A 218 0.57 7.29 -14.20
CA ARG A 218 -0.12 7.88 -13.04
C ARG A 218 -0.07 6.91 -11.88
N TYR A 219 0.38 7.39 -10.74
CA TYR A 219 0.45 6.58 -9.53
C TYR A 219 -0.95 6.49 -8.89
N ALA A 220 -1.34 5.27 -8.53
CA ALA A 220 -2.52 5.00 -7.73
C ALA A 220 -2.12 4.08 -6.57
N ASP A 221 -2.63 4.36 -5.37
CA ASP A 221 -2.53 3.42 -4.25
C ASP A 221 -3.83 2.63 -4.05
N TYR A 222 -3.74 1.56 -3.26
CA TYR A 222 -4.88 0.69 -2.98
C TYR A 222 -6.01 1.36 -2.16
N SER A 223 -5.79 2.57 -1.62
CA SER A 223 -6.89 3.36 -1.04
C SER A 223 -7.84 3.88 -2.12
N HIS A 224 -7.35 4.22 -3.32
CA HIS A 224 -8.22 4.60 -4.44
C HIS A 224 -9.11 3.43 -4.87
N VAL A 225 -8.54 2.21 -4.93
CA VAL A 225 -9.30 0.99 -5.20
C VAL A 225 -10.34 0.77 -4.12
N PHE A 226 -9.94 0.71 -2.85
CA PHE A 226 -10.85 0.47 -1.72
C PHE A 226 -12.03 1.45 -1.71
N ASN A 227 -11.75 2.75 -1.84
CA ASN A 227 -12.78 3.79 -1.87
C ASN A 227 -13.74 3.66 -3.06
N SER A 228 -13.22 3.29 -4.24
CA SER A 228 -14.06 3.11 -5.44
C SER A 228 -15.04 1.95 -5.29
N LEU A 229 -14.64 0.88 -4.59
CA LEU A 229 -15.43 -0.33 -4.42
C LEU A 229 -16.45 -0.20 -3.28
N ILE A 230 -16.04 0.35 -2.13
CA ILE A 230 -16.89 0.39 -0.92
C ILE A 230 -18.08 1.35 -1.04
N ALA A 231 -18.00 2.32 -1.96
CA ALA A 231 -19.11 3.22 -2.24
C ALA A 231 -20.24 2.56 -3.06
N SER A 232 -20.05 1.34 -3.56
CA SER A 232 -21.11 0.52 -4.18
C SER A 232 -20.82 -0.99 -4.02
N PRO A 233 -20.96 -1.50 -2.79
CA PRO A 233 -20.76 -2.91 -2.47
C PRO A 233 -22.10 -3.63 -2.66
N THR A 234 -22.39 -4.04 -3.89
CA THR A 234 -23.65 -4.73 -4.24
C THR A 234 -23.46 -6.21 -4.53
N ASP A 235 -22.22 -6.68 -4.50
CA ASP A 235 -21.81 -8.01 -4.93
C ASP A 235 -21.04 -8.71 -3.79
N PRO A 236 -21.46 -9.91 -3.34
CA PRO A 236 -20.78 -10.66 -2.29
C PRO A 236 -19.29 -10.91 -2.55
N ILE A 237 -18.88 -11.08 -3.81
CA ILE A 237 -17.46 -11.24 -4.19
C ILE A 237 -16.71 -9.94 -3.90
N ILE A 238 -17.33 -8.79 -4.17
CA ILE A 238 -16.75 -7.47 -3.93
C ILE A 238 -16.71 -7.14 -2.45
N GLU A 239 -17.76 -7.46 -1.68
CA GLU A 239 -17.74 -7.32 -0.21
C GLU A 239 -16.61 -8.14 0.42
N ASN A 240 -16.42 -9.37 -0.06
CA ASN A 240 -15.37 -10.22 0.46
C ASN A 240 -13.97 -9.77 -0.02
N TYR A 241 -13.84 -9.25 -1.25
CA TYR A 241 -12.61 -8.62 -1.68
C TYR A 241 -12.29 -7.34 -0.89
N LEU A 242 -13.30 -6.55 -0.52
CA LEU A 242 -13.15 -5.39 0.37
C LEU A 242 -12.57 -5.78 1.73
N ALA A 243 -12.93 -6.95 2.28
CA ALA A 243 -12.29 -7.48 3.49
C ALA A 243 -10.79 -7.77 3.29
N THR A 244 -10.41 -8.33 2.13
CA THR A 244 -8.99 -8.51 1.75
C THR A 244 -8.27 -7.15 1.68
N LEU A 245 -8.85 -6.18 0.97
CA LEU A 245 -8.26 -4.85 0.82
C LEU A 245 -8.14 -4.12 2.16
N PHE A 246 -9.12 -4.30 3.03
CA PHE A 246 -9.13 -3.69 4.34
C PHE A 246 -7.97 -4.18 5.21
N ARG A 247 -7.72 -5.49 5.25
CA ARG A 247 -6.54 -6.07 5.91
C ARG A 247 -5.23 -5.65 5.24
N LEU A 248 -5.21 -5.56 3.92
CA LEU A 248 -4.04 -5.07 3.18
C LEU A 248 -3.69 -3.62 3.58
N LEU A 249 -4.69 -2.76 3.79
CA LEU A 249 -4.51 -1.36 4.21
C LEU A 249 -4.31 -1.18 5.73
N SER A 250 -4.78 -2.16 6.51
CA SER A 250 -4.77 -2.20 7.98
C SER A 250 -4.31 -3.57 8.50
N PRO A 251 -3.02 -3.96 8.33
CA PRO A 251 -2.53 -5.31 8.61
C PRO A 251 -2.66 -5.76 10.07
N ASP A 252 -2.70 -4.81 11.01
CA ASP A 252 -2.79 -5.09 12.45
C ASP A 252 -4.26 -5.07 12.97
N TRP A 253 -5.24 -5.27 12.08
CA TRP A 253 -6.66 -5.10 12.42
C TRP A 253 -7.20 -6.15 13.40
N GLU A 254 -6.74 -7.40 13.26
CA GLU A 254 -7.32 -8.59 13.92
C GLU A 254 -6.70 -8.94 15.26
N THR A 255 -5.69 -8.21 15.70
CA THR A 255 -4.97 -8.48 16.96
C THR A 255 -5.22 -7.40 18.02
N PRO A 256 -6.48 -7.04 18.36
CA PRO A 256 -6.73 -5.99 19.36
C PRO A 256 -6.15 -6.32 20.75
N ASP A 257 -5.99 -7.61 21.08
CA ASP A 257 -5.55 -8.07 22.40
C ASP A 257 -4.02 -8.28 22.53
N SER A 258 -3.25 -8.12 21.46
CA SER A 258 -1.79 -8.05 21.58
C SER A 258 -1.37 -6.59 21.72
N GLN A 259 -0.33 -6.30 22.50
CA GLN A 259 0.28 -4.96 22.60
C GLN A 259 0.75 -4.38 21.23
N GLN A 260 0.61 -5.15 20.15
CA GLN A 260 0.93 -4.78 18.76
C GLN A 260 -0.33 -4.54 17.89
N GLY A 261 -1.54 -4.74 18.43
CA GLY A 261 -2.80 -4.50 17.76
C GLY A 261 -3.02 -3.04 17.35
N ARG A 262 -3.38 -2.85 16.08
CA ARG A 262 -3.83 -1.58 15.47
C ARG A 262 -2.92 -0.37 15.79
N MET A 263 -1.72 -0.31 15.23
CA MET A 263 -0.86 0.87 15.43
C MET A 263 -1.63 2.17 15.11
N LEU A 264 -1.52 3.18 15.98
CA LEU A 264 -2.21 4.46 15.82
C LEU A 264 -1.88 5.14 14.48
N SER A 265 -0.64 4.99 14.01
CA SER A 265 -0.20 5.47 12.70
C SER A 265 -0.98 4.81 11.56
N SER A 266 -1.18 3.49 11.62
CA SER A 266 -1.99 2.73 10.66
C SER A 266 -3.46 3.18 10.69
N LEU A 267 -4.05 3.34 11.87
CA LEU A 267 -5.43 3.83 12.02
C LEU A 267 -5.60 5.26 11.46
N LYS A 268 -4.68 6.18 11.80
CA LYS A 268 -4.70 7.56 11.29
C LYS A 268 -4.53 7.58 9.77
N ARG A 269 -3.65 6.74 9.22
CA ARG A 269 -3.46 6.61 7.76
C ARG A 269 -4.73 6.09 7.09
N PHE A 270 -5.34 5.03 7.62
CA PHE A 270 -6.58 4.46 7.08
C PHE A 270 -7.72 5.48 7.11
N TYR A 271 -7.93 6.15 8.25
CA TYR A 271 -8.95 7.18 8.39
C TYR A 271 -8.77 8.31 7.36
N ARG A 272 -7.55 8.87 7.25
CA ARG A 272 -7.25 9.97 6.33
C ARG A 272 -7.44 9.58 4.86
N LYS A 273 -6.96 8.39 4.46
CA LYS A 273 -6.97 7.97 3.05
C LYS A 273 -8.30 7.38 2.59
N ASN A 274 -9.09 6.80 3.49
CA ASN A 274 -10.29 6.05 3.12
C ASN A 274 -11.56 6.70 3.66
N ILE A 275 -11.70 6.84 4.99
CA ILE A 275 -12.95 7.34 5.59
C ILE A 275 -13.17 8.82 5.31
N LEU A 276 -12.17 9.67 5.60
CA LEU A 276 -12.30 11.12 5.44
C LEU A 276 -12.51 11.52 3.97
N LYS A 277 -11.85 10.80 3.05
CA LYS A 277 -12.06 11.01 1.61
C LYS A 277 -13.48 10.65 1.19
N LEU A 278 -14.03 9.52 1.64
CA LEU A 278 -15.40 9.12 1.29
C LEU A 278 -16.43 10.15 1.75
N GLN A 279 -16.25 10.72 2.96
CA GLN A 279 -17.11 11.80 3.48
C GLN A 279 -17.06 13.09 2.67
N SER A 280 -16.02 13.32 1.86
CA SER A 280 -15.93 14.49 0.98
C SER A 280 -16.65 14.33 -0.35
N TYR A 281 -17.12 13.12 -0.66
CA TYR A 281 -17.86 12.79 -1.88
C TYR A 281 -19.37 12.57 -1.64
N GLU A 282 -19.82 12.58 -0.39
CA GLU A 282 -21.23 12.56 0.06
C GLU A 282 -21.75 13.99 0.28
#